data_AF-A0A338P687-F1
#
_entry.id   AF-A0A338P687-F1
#
_cell.length_a   1.000
_cell.length_b   1.000
_cell.length_c   1.000
_cell.angle_alpha   90.00
_cell.angle_beta   90.00
_cell.angle_gamma   90.00
#
_symmetry.space_group_name_H-M   'P 1'
#
loop_
_entity.id
_entity.type
_entity.pdbx_description
1 polymer ?
#
loop_
_entity_poly.entity_id
_entity_poly.type
_entity_poly.pdbx_seq_one_letter_code
_entity_poly.pdbx_strand_id
1 'polypeptide(L)'
;MAGSGGPIGSGALTGGVRSKVAPSVDFDHSCSDSVEYLTLNFGPFETVHRWRRLPPCDEFVGARRSKHTVVAYKDAIYVFGGDNGKTMLNDLLRFDVKDCSWCRAFTTGTPPAPRYHHSAVVYGSSMFVFGGYTGDIYSNSNLKNKNDLFEYKFATGQWTEWKIEGRLPVARSAHGATVYSDKLWIFAGYDGNARLNDMWTIGLQDRELTCWEEDSVASGLGGPG
;
A
#
# COMPACT_ATOMS: atom_id res chain seq x y z
N MET A 1 58.84 25.04 -31.69
CA MET A 1 59.18 25.97 -32.78
C MET A 1 57.97 26.87 -33.02
N ALA A 2 58.23 28.18 -33.12
CA ALA A 2 57.42 29.33 -33.61
C ALA A 2 55.89 29.27 -33.43
N GLY A 3 55.21 30.18 -32.69
CA GLY A 3 55.29 31.66 -32.76
C GLY A 3 54.31 32.13 -33.85
N SER A 4 53.42 33.12 -33.73
CA SER A 4 53.31 34.39 -32.98
C SER A 4 51.92 34.95 -33.35
N GLY A 5 51.14 35.69 -32.56
CA GLY A 5 51.41 36.94 -31.87
C GLY A 5 50.16 37.84 -32.03
N GLY A 6 49.74 38.54 -30.97
CA GLY A 6 48.66 39.55 -31.01
C GLY A 6 49.04 40.81 -31.84
N PRO A 7 48.27 41.92 -31.84
CA PRO A 7 47.72 42.55 -30.62
C PRO A 7 46.35 43.30 -30.72
N ILE A 8 45.86 43.59 -29.51
CA ILE A 8 45.08 44.72 -28.93
C ILE A 8 44.93 46.03 -29.76
N GLY A 9 43.74 46.68 -29.67
CA GLY A 9 43.66 48.17 -29.67
C GLY A 9 42.40 48.85 -30.24
N SER A 10 41.53 49.31 -29.32
CA SER A 10 40.57 50.46 -29.32
C SER A 10 40.40 51.41 -30.53
N GLY A 11 39.16 51.92 -30.71
CA GLY A 11 38.90 53.23 -31.32
C GLY A 11 37.43 53.47 -31.69
N ALA A 12 36.85 54.57 -31.22
CA ALA A 12 35.42 54.90 -31.26
C ALA A 12 34.98 55.78 -32.46
N LEU A 13 33.66 55.68 -32.76
CA LEU A 13 32.69 56.68 -33.26
C LEU A 13 33.09 57.67 -34.38
N THR A 14 32.37 57.59 -35.51
CA THR A 14 31.66 58.68 -36.25
C THR A 14 30.66 57.96 -37.19
N GLY A 15 29.48 58.41 -37.60
CA GLY A 15 28.73 59.65 -37.60
C GLY A 15 27.70 59.53 -38.75
N GLY A 16 26.57 60.24 -38.71
CA GLY A 16 25.79 60.54 -39.93
C GLY A 16 24.39 59.95 -40.03
N VAL A 17 23.43 60.76 -39.59
CA VAL A 17 21.98 60.64 -39.76
C VAL A 17 21.58 60.83 -41.24
N ARG A 18 20.64 60.03 -41.76
CA ARG A 18 19.63 60.52 -42.72
C ARG A 18 18.24 59.97 -42.42
N SER A 19 17.45 60.91 -41.92
CA SER A 19 15.99 60.93 -41.81
C SER A 19 15.30 60.57 -43.13
N LYS A 20 14.28 59.72 -43.03
CA LYS A 20 13.08 59.81 -43.87
C LYS A 20 11.89 59.94 -42.92
N VAL A 21 11.34 61.15 -42.83
CA VAL A 21 10.09 61.44 -42.14
C VAL A 21 8.96 60.74 -42.89
N ALA A 22 8.25 59.85 -42.22
CA ALA A 22 6.95 59.35 -42.66
C ALA A 22 5.86 60.34 -42.19
N PRO A 23 4.78 60.54 -42.98
CA PRO A 23 3.80 61.59 -42.73
C PRO A 23 3.07 61.39 -41.40
N SER A 24 2.76 62.51 -40.74
CA SER A 24 1.88 62.56 -39.58
C SER A 24 0.49 62.08 -39.96
N VAL A 25 0.08 60.95 -39.39
CA VAL A 25 -1.31 60.51 -39.39
C VAL A 25 -1.91 60.96 -38.06
N ASP A 26 -2.87 61.87 -38.17
CA ASP A 26 -3.67 62.37 -37.07
C ASP A 26 -4.41 61.19 -36.40
N PHE A 27 -4.28 61.08 -35.09
CA PHE A 27 -5.04 60.10 -34.31
C PHE A 27 -6.49 60.58 -34.22
N ASP A 28 -7.37 59.90 -34.94
CA ASP A 28 -8.81 60.06 -34.75
C ASP A 28 -9.18 59.42 -33.40
N HIS A 29 -9.52 60.25 -32.41
CA HIS A 29 -9.90 59.84 -31.06
C HIS A 29 -11.34 59.31 -31.03
N SER A 30 -11.63 58.22 -31.75
CA SER A 30 -12.94 57.55 -31.70
C SER A 30 -12.87 56.04 -31.54
N CYS A 31 -11.76 55.49 -31.04
CA CYS A 31 -11.75 54.13 -30.51
C CYS A 31 -12.43 54.11 -29.13
N SER A 32 -13.63 53.54 -29.09
CA SER A 32 -14.29 53.10 -27.86
C SER A 32 -13.31 52.28 -27.02
N ASP A 33 -13.05 52.73 -25.80
CA ASP A 33 -12.08 52.17 -24.85
C ASP A 33 -12.61 50.89 -24.18
N SER A 34 -13.17 50.00 -24.99
CA SER A 34 -13.73 48.72 -24.55
C SER A 34 -12.76 47.61 -24.89
N VAL A 35 -11.65 47.54 -24.15
CA VAL A 35 -10.84 46.33 -24.07
C VAL A 35 -11.61 45.33 -23.20
N GLU A 36 -12.31 44.40 -23.85
CA GLU A 36 -12.88 43.24 -23.14
C GLU A 36 -11.75 42.32 -22.69
N TYR A 37 -11.37 42.40 -21.43
CA TYR A 37 -10.53 41.40 -20.80
C TYR A 37 -11.37 40.13 -20.60
N LEU A 38 -11.01 39.05 -21.30
CA LEU A 38 -11.53 37.72 -21.00
C LEU A 38 -10.98 37.26 -19.65
N THR A 39 -11.71 37.54 -18.58
CA THR A 39 -11.48 36.92 -17.27
C THR A 39 -12.02 35.49 -17.30
N LEU A 40 -11.12 34.52 -17.42
CA LEU A 40 -11.45 33.10 -17.20
C LEU A 40 -11.76 32.89 -15.72
N ASN A 41 -13.05 32.86 -15.39
CA ASN A 41 -13.54 32.54 -14.05
C ASN A 41 -13.58 31.01 -13.91
N PHE A 42 -12.55 30.42 -13.28
CA PHE A 42 -12.44 28.96 -13.09
C PHE A 42 -13.40 28.38 -12.06
N GLY A 43 -14.28 29.20 -11.46
CA GLY A 43 -15.07 28.78 -10.30
C GLY A 43 -14.17 28.46 -9.09
N PRO A 44 -14.74 28.04 -7.95
CA PRO A 44 -13.95 27.52 -6.85
C PRO A 44 -13.23 26.24 -7.31
N PHE A 45 -11.93 26.13 -7.03
CA PHE A 45 -11.21 24.89 -7.24
C PHE A 45 -11.78 23.82 -6.30
N GLU A 46 -12.46 22.83 -6.86
CA GLU A 46 -12.93 21.66 -6.11
C GLU A 46 -11.83 20.59 -6.06
N THR A 47 -11.53 20.09 -4.86
CA THR A 47 -10.67 18.93 -4.70
C THR A 47 -11.41 17.69 -5.18
N VAL A 48 -11.01 17.14 -6.33
CA VAL A 48 -11.58 15.90 -6.87
C VAL A 48 -10.69 14.71 -6.50
N HIS A 49 -11.22 13.79 -5.71
CA HIS A 49 -10.56 12.52 -5.41
C HIS A 49 -10.85 11.51 -6.52
N ARG A 50 -9.82 10.99 -7.19
CA ARG A 50 -9.97 10.05 -8.32
C ARG A 50 -9.14 8.80 -8.08
N TRP A 51 -9.76 7.65 -8.32
CA TRP A 51 -9.02 6.40 -8.49
C TRP A 51 -8.10 6.51 -9.71
N ARG A 52 -6.86 6.08 -9.53
CA ARG A 52 -5.88 5.97 -10.61
C ARG A 52 -5.39 4.54 -10.69
N ARG A 53 -5.44 3.97 -11.90
CA ARG A 53 -4.78 2.71 -12.21
C ARG A 53 -3.29 2.97 -12.44
N LEU A 54 -2.43 2.23 -11.76
CA LEU A 54 -0.99 2.25 -12.05
C LEU A 54 -0.72 1.61 -13.42
N PRO A 55 0.32 2.06 -14.15
CA PRO A 55 0.71 1.43 -15.41
C PRO A 55 0.94 -0.08 -15.24
N PRO A 56 0.71 -0.89 -16.29
CA PRO A 56 1.10 -2.30 -16.28
C PRO A 56 2.60 -2.43 -15.95
N CYS A 57 2.94 -3.44 -15.15
CA CYS A 57 4.32 -3.84 -14.90
C CYS A 57 4.55 -5.13 -15.66
N ASP A 58 5.47 -5.12 -16.63
CA ASP A 58 5.63 -6.21 -17.60
C ASP A 58 6.61 -7.31 -17.14
N GLU A 59 7.39 -7.06 -16.08
CA GLU A 59 8.43 -8.01 -15.63
C GLU A 59 7.85 -9.17 -14.81
N PHE A 60 7.34 -8.89 -13.61
CA PHE A 60 6.84 -9.91 -12.69
C PHE A 60 5.76 -9.32 -11.80
N VAL A 61 4.51 -9.77 -11.86
CA VAL A 61 3.43 -9.28 -10.96
C VAL A 61 2.96 -10.38 -9.98
N GLY A 62 3.58 -11.56 -10.05
CA GLY A 62 3.10 -12.78 -9.39
C GLY A 62 1.81 -13.33 -10.03
N ALA A 63 1.27 -14.39 -9.44
CA ALA A 63 0.01 -14.99 -9.92
C ALA A 63 -1.19 -14.06 -9.66
N ARG A 64 -2.13 -14.04 -10.62
CA ARG A 64 -3.48 -13.49 -10.42
C ARG A 64 -4.11 -14.18 -9.21
N ARG A 65 -4.68 -13.42 -8.29
CA ARG A 65 -5.14 -13.96 -7.01
C ARG A 65 -6.35 -13.24 -6.42
N SER A 66 -7.07 -13.91 -5.54
CA SER A 66 -8.12 -13.35 -4.69
C SER A 66 -7.89 -13.74 -3.21
N LYS A 67 -8.60 -13.08 -2.27
CA LYS A 67 -8.62 -13.40 -0.83
C LYS A 67 -7.23 -13.41 -0.14
N HIS A 68 -6.27 -12.69 -0.74
CA HIS A 68 -4.95 -12.42 -0.19
C HIS A 68 -5.04 -11.31 0.87
N THR A 69 -3.97 -11.12 1.64
CA THR A 69 -3.82 -9.93 2.48
C THR A 69 -2.79 -8.98 1.89
N VAL A 70 -2.93 -7.70 2.20
CA VAL A 70 -2.01 -6.64 1.80
C VAL A 70 -1.64 -5.81 3.01
N VAL A 71 -0.35 -5.54 3.20
CA VAL A 71 0.14 -4.62 4.23
C VAL A 71 1.14 -3.62 3.63
N ALA A 72 1.19 -2.41 4.18
CA ALA A 72 2.22 -1.43 3.85
C ALA A 72 3.30 -1.42 4.93
N TYR A 73 4.57 -1.38 4.53
CA TYR A 73 5.69 -1.19 5.45
C TYR A 73 6.79 -0.39 4.78
N LYS A 74 7.12 0.77 5.36
CA LYS A 74 8.01 1.78 4.77
C LYS A 74 7.58 2.11 3.33
N ASP A 75 8.52 2.05 2.38
CA ASP A 75 8.31 2.41 0.97
C ASP A 75 7.79 1.24 0.11
N ALA A 76 7.21 0.20 0.73
CA ALA A 76 6.78 -0.99 0.01
C ALA A 76 5.41 -1.51 0.47
N ILE A 77 4.73 -2.16 -0.47
CA ILE A 77 3.47 -2.89 -0.25
C ILE A 77 3.77 -4.38 -0.33
N TYR A 78 3.30 -5.16 0.62
CA TYR A 78 3.49 -6.60 0.69
C TYR A 78 2.16 -7.32 0.50
N VAL A 79 2.17 -8.37 -0.29
CA VAL A 79 0.99 -9.21 -0.57
C VAL A 79 1.30 -10.65 -0.19
N PHE A 80 0.49 -11.24 0.68
CA PHE A 80 0.68 -12.61 1.13
C PHE A 80 -0.51 -13.51 0.81
N GLY A 81 -0.19 -14.70 0.31
CA GLY A 81 -1.13 -15.80 0.09
C GLY A 81 -2.28 -15.49 -0.87
N GLY A 82 -3.47 -15.99 -0.54
CA GLY A 82 -4.65 -15.99 -1.39
C GLY A 82 -4.76 -17.26 -2.25
N ASP A 83 -5.62 -17.23 -3.26
CA ASP A 83 -5.73 -18.30 -4.25
C ASP A 83 -5.75 -17.75 -5.68
N ASN A 84 -5.25 -18.54 -6.63
CA ASN A 84 -5.25 -18.21 -8.07
C ASN A 84 -6.34 -18.95 -8.86
N GLY A 85 -7.37 -19.46 -8.18
CA GLY A 85 -8.40 -20.32 -8.77
C GLY A 85 -7.96 -21.77 -9.04
N LYS A 86 -6.69 -22.14 -8.84
CA LYS A 86 -6.19 -23.52 -8.95
C LYS A 86 -5.58 -24.03 -7.66
N THR A 87 -4.77 -23.22 -7.01
CA THR A 87 -4.06 -23.57 -5.78
C THR A 87 -4.12 -22.40 -4.80
N MET A 88 -4.10 -22.71 -3.51
CA MET A 88 -3.79 -21.71 -2.50
C MET A 88 -2.31 -21.32 -2.62
N LEU A 89 -1.97 -20.13 -2.18
CA LEU A 89 -0.62 -19.57 -2.27
C LEU A 89 -0.08 -19.24 -0.88
N ASN A 90 1.25 -19.25 -0.73
CA ASN A 90 1.99 -18.73 0.42
C ASN A 90 3.22 -17.92 -0.02
N ASP A 91 3.24 -17.42 -1.25
CA ASP A 91 4.27 -16.50 -1.68
C ASP A 91 4.05 -15.13 -1.03
N LEU A 92 5.17 -14.45 -0.75
CA LEU A 92 5.18 -13.07 -0.30
C LEU A 92 5.69 -12.20 -1.45
N LEU A 93 4.80 -11.40 -2.03
CA LEU A 93 5.16 -10.41 -3.03
C LEU A 93 5.47 -9.08 -2.37
N ARG A 94 6.36 -8.31 -2.97
CA ARG A 94 6.71 -6.94 -2.60
C ARG A 94 6.55 -6.05 -3.82
N PHE A 95 5.84 -4.94 -3.65
CA PHE A 95 5.80 -3.85 -4.60
C PHE A 95 6.60 -2.68 -4.03
N ASP A 96 7.65 -2.28 -4.73
CA ASP A 96 8.40 -1.07 -4.40
C ASP A 96 7.64 0.14 -4.95
N VAL A 97 7.24 1.04 -4.05
CA VAL A 97 6.38 2.18 -4.41
C VAL A 97 7.16 3.22 -5.23
N LYS A 98 8.46 3.37 -4.97
CA LYS A 98 9.30 4.35 -5.68
C LYS A 98 9.58 3.89 -7.09
N ASP A 99 9.99 2.64 -7.23
CA ASP A 99 10.36 2.06 -8.52
C ASP A 99 9.16 1.58 -9.34
N CYS A 100 7.95 1.57 -8.73
CA CYS A 100 6.73 1.04 -9.32
C CYS A 100 6.91 -0.39 -9.84
N SER A 101 7.71 -1.19 -9.14
CA SER A 101 8.13 -2.51 -9.57
C SER A 101 7.74 -3.58 -8.56
N TRP A 102 7.51 -4.78 -9.07
CA TRP A 102 7.12 -5.93 -8.28
C TRP A 102 8.27 -6.93 -8.21
N CYS A 103 8.46 -7.53 -7.05
CA CYS A 103 9.39 -8.63 -6.85
C CYS A 103 8.85 -9.63 -5.83
N ARG A 104 9.50 -10.79 -5.71
CA ARG A 104 9.30 -11.66 -4.55
C ARG A 104 10.06 -11.06 -3.37
N ALA A 105 9.41 -10.97 -2.22
CA ALA A 105 10.11 -10.64 -0.99
C ALA A 105 11.12 -11.74 -0.65
N PHE A 106 12.26 -11.35 -0.09
CA PHE A 106 13.22 -12.31 0.43
C PHE A 106 12.63 -13.03 1.64
N THR A 107 12.66 -14.36 1.65
CA THR A 107 12.08 -15.16 2.74
C THR A 107 13.05 -16.23 3.22
N THR A 108 13.14 -16.39 4.53
CA THR A 108 13.85 -17.48 5.21
C THR A 108 12.96 -18.10 6.31
N GLY A 109 13.36 -19.24 6.86
CA GLY A 109 12.53 -20.00 7.79
C GLY A 109 11.35 -20.69 7.10
N THR A 110 10.35 -21.07 7.89
CA THR A 110 9.17 -21.80 7.38
C THR A 110 7.97 -20.84 7.32
N PRO A 111 7.49 -20.46 6.13
CA PRO A 111 6.31 -19.62 6.01
C PRO A 111 5.04 -20.39 6.41
N PRO A 112 3.93 -19.68 6.64
CA PRO A 112 2.64 -20.32 6.79
C PRO A 112 2.32 -21.23 5.59
N ALA A 113 1.62 -22.34 5.83
CA ALA A 113 1.08 -23.18 4.75
C ALA A 113 0.21 -22.35 3.77
N PRO A 114 0.14 -22.70 2.47
CA PRO A 114 -0.71 -22.03 1.47
C PRO A 114 -2.12 -21.79 1.98
N ARG A 115 -2.57 -20.53 1.92
CA ARG A 115 -3.83 -20.13 2.59
C ARG A 115 -4.50 -18.91 1.98
N TYR A 116 -5.81 -18.82 2.17
CA TYR A 116 -6.61 -17.63 1.87
C TYR A 116 -7.51 -17.24 3.06
N HIS A 117 -8.13 -16.05 2.99
CA HIS A 117 -9.02 -15.52 4.05
C HIS A 117 -8.37 -15.47 5.45
N HIS A 118 -7.04 -15.39 5.50
CA HIS A 118 -6.30 -15.04 6.70
C HIS A 118 -6.31 -13.51 6.87
N SER A 119 -5.88 -13.02 8.03
CA SER A 119 -5.60 -11.60 8.23
C SER A 119 -4.09 -11.36 8.28
N ALA A 120 -3.69 -10.13 7.98
CA ALA A 120 -2.33 -9.67 8.19
C ALA A 120 -2.31 -8.24 8.72
N VAL A 121 -1.41 -7.97 9.68
CA VAL A 121 -1.21 -6.64 10.27
C VAL A 121 0.27 -6.34 10.40
N VAL A 122 0.62 -5.07 10.55
CA VAL A 122 2.00 -4.64 10.81
C VAL A 122 2.10 -4.09 12.23
N TYR A 123 3.12 -4.54 12.95
CA TYR A 123 3.49 -4.01 14.25
C TYR A 123 5.02 -3.92 14.35
N GLY A 124 5.53 -2.75 14.71
CA GLY A 124 6.97 -2.46 14.71
C GLY A 124 7.61 -2.72 13.35
N SER A 125 8.57 -3.64 13.30
CA SER A 125 9.31 -4.02 12.09
C SER A 125 8.94 -5.41 11.55
N SER A 126 7.74 -5.88 11.91
CA SER A 126 7.24 -7.20 11.55
C SER A 126 5.82 -7.16 11.01
N MET A 127 5.52 -8.11 10.13
CA MET A 127 4.16 -8.46 9.71
C MET A 127 3.70 -9.68 10.50
N PHE A 128 2.46 -9.66 10.94
CA PHE A 128 1.81 -10.77 11.62
C PHE A 128 0.69 -11.32 10.76
N VAL A 129 0.63 -12.65 10.60
CA VAL A 129 -0.40 -13.36 9.83
C VAL A 129 -1.12 -14.31 10.77
N PHE A 130 -2.44 -14.19 10.86
CA PHE A 130 -3.26 -15.04 11.72
C PHE A 130 -4.32 -15.83 10.95
N GLY A 131 -4.41 -17.12 11.27
CA GLY A 131 -5.47 -18.03 10.85
C GLY A 131 -5.60 -18.18 9.33
N GLY A 132 -6.85 -18.25 8.87
CA GLY A 132 -7.20 -18.50 7.47
C GLY A 132 -7.46 -19.98 7.17
N TYR A 133 -7.69 -20.25 5.89
CA TYR A 133 -8.06 -21.57 5.38
C TYR A 133 -6.92 -22.14 4.54
N THR A 134 -6.53 -23.39 4.83
CA THR A 134 -5.48 -24.11 4.09
C THR A 134 -6.01 -25.45 3.56
N GLY A 135 -5.35 -26.02 2.56
CA GLY A 135 -5.70 -27.30 1.95
C GLY A 135 -5.60 -27.25 0.43
N ASP A 136 -6.27 -28.20 -0.23
CA ASP A 136 -6.43 -28.23 -1.68
C ASP A 136 -7.81 -27.69 -2.05
N ILE A 137 -7.85 -26.73 -2.97
CA ILE A 137 -9.08 -26.05 -3.41
C ILE A 137 -10.06 -27.03 -4.08
N TYR A 138 -9.57 -28.09 -4.70
CA TYR A 138 -10.40 -29.09 -5.38
C TYR A 138 -10.80 -30.26 -4.49
N SER A 139 -10.21 -30.36 -3.30
CA SER A 139 -10.48 -31.46 -2.36
C SER A 139 -11.05 -30.96 -1.06
N ASN A 140 -12.36 -31.13 -0.89
CA ASN A 140 -13.05 -30.78 0.34
C ASN A 140 -12.59 -31.59 1.56
N SER A 141 -11.91 -32.73 1.39
CA SER A 141 -11.48 -33.58 2.50
C SER A 141 -10.31 -33.01 3.31
N ASN A 142 -9.56 -32.07 2.72
CA ASN A 142 -8.28 -31.59 3.29
C ASN A 142 -8.33 -30.12 3.70
N LEU A 143 -9.49 -29.49 3.57
CA LEU A 143 -9.70 -28.09 3.84
C LEU A 143 -9.83 -27.85 5.36
N LYS A 144 -8.98 -26.97 5.90
CA LYS A 144 -8.88 -26.75 7.35
C LYS A 144 -8.64 -25.29 7.70
N ASN A 145 -9.47 -24.76 8.60
CA ASN A 145 -9.19 -23.49 9.25
C ASN A 145 -7.97 -23.60 10.16
N LYS A 146 -7.25 -22.48 10.34
CA LYS A 146 -6.11 -22.36 11.25
C LYS A 146 -6.36 -21.28 12.30
N ASN A 147 -5.68 -21.41 13.43
CA ASN A 147 -5.52 -20.40 14.49
C ASN A 147 -4.02 -20.18 14.81
N ASP A 148 -3.15 -20.46 13.85
CA ASP A 148 -1.72 -20.21 13.96
C ASP A 148 -1.43 -18.71 13.80
N LEU A 149 -0.42 -18.22 14.52
CA LEU A 149 0.11 -16.87 14.40
C LEU A 149 1.54 -16.95 13.88
N PHE A 150 1.79 -16.29 12.76
CA PHE A 150 3.12 -16.21 12.16
C PHE A 150 3.62 -14.78 12.16
N GLU A 151 4.91 -14.60 12.40
CA GLU A 151 5.62 -13.35 12.25
C GLU A 151 6.60 -13.42 11.09
N TYR A 152 6.59 -12.39 10.25
CA TYR A 152 7.59 -12.13 9.23
C TYR A 152 8.36 -10.87 9.58
N LYS A 153 9.67 -11.00 9.83
CA LYS A 153 10.56 -9.87 10.10
C LYS A 153 11.00 -9.22 8.80
N PHE A 154 10.57 -7.99 8.54
CA PHE A 154 10.87 -7.30 7.28
C PHE A 154 12.37 -7.12 7.02
N ALA A 155 13.16 -6.93 8.07
CA ALA A 155 14.60 -6.68 7.95
C ALA A 155 15.40 -7.93 7.52
N THR A 156 14.99 -9.12 7.96
CA THR A 156 15.74 -10.38 7.75
C THR A 156 15.03 -11.32 6.78
N GLY A 157 13.77 -11.05 6.45
CA GLY A 157 12.93 -11.97 5.68
C GLY A 157 12.52 -13.23 6.46
N GLN A 158 12.77 -13.29 7.77
CA GLN A 158 12.56 -14.51 8.54
C GLN A 158 11.09 -14.70 8.92
N TRP A 159 10.53 -15.84 8.55
CA TRP A 159 9.27 -16.34 9.08
C TRP A 159 9.49 -17.12 10.38
N THR A 160 8.61 -16.91 11.36
CA THR A 160 8.57 -17.69 12.60
C THR A 160 7.12 -17.90 13.02
N GLU A 161 6.74 -19.14 13.30
CA GLU A 161 5.47 -19.44 13.96
C GLU A 161 5.60 -19.16 15.46
N TRP A 162 4.67 -18.40 16.02
CA TRP A 162 4.58 -18.20 17.47
C TRP A 162 3.91 -19.42 18.10
N LYS A 163 4.60 -20.05 19.06
CA LYS A 163 4.03 -21.12 19.88
C LYS A 163 3.35 -20.47 21.08
N ILE A 164 2.01 -20.53 21.09
CA ILE A 164 1.18 -19.87 22.09
C ILE A 164 0.50 -20.95 22.92
N GLU A 165 0.56 -20.81 24.24
CA GLU A 165 -0.06 -21.72 25.20
C GLU A 165 -1.33 -21.11 25.81
N GLY A 166 -2.12 -21.95 26.48
CA GLY A 166 -3.35 -21.54 27.15
C GLY A 166 -4.57 -21.54 26.25
N ARG A 167 -5.50 -20.62 26.52
CA ARG A 167 -6.75 -20.50 25.76
C ARG A 167 -6.43 -19.89 24.39
N LEU A 168 -6.99 -20.47 23.34
CA LEU A 168 -6.79 -20.00 21.97
C LEU A 168 -8.16 -19.71 21.33
N PRO A 169 -8.26 -18.70 20.45
CA PRO A 169 -9.39 -18.59 19.55
C PRO A 169 -9.51 -19.88 18.73
N VAL A 170 -10.76 -20.31 18.47
CA VAL A 170 -11.00 -21.39 17.52
C VAL A 170 -10.41 -21.04 16.17
N ALA A 171 -9.91 -22.07 15.47
CA ALA A 171 -9.40 -21.94 14.11
C ALA A 171 -10.45 -21.29 13.21
N ARG A 172 -10.06 -20.22 12.50
CA ARG A 172 -11.01 -19.37 11.78
C ARG A 172 -10.43 -18.74 10.53
N SER A 173 -11.31 -18.42 9.60
CA SER A 173 -11.02 -17.63 8.40
C SER A 173 -12.00 -16.47 8.29
N ALA A 174 -11.74 -15.53 7.37
CA ALA A 174 -12.61 -14.40 7.05
C ALA A 174 -12.98 -13.53 8.27
N HIS A 175 -12.08 -13.43 9.24
CA HIS A 175 -12.19 -12.56 10.41
C HIS A 175 -11.56 -11.19 10.12
N GLY A 176 -11.93 -10.18 10.91
CA GLY A 176 -11.24 -8.89 10.93
C GLY A 176 -10.07 -8.92 11.90
N ALA A 177 -9.00 -8.18 11.60
CA ALA A 177 -7.87 -7.99 12.52
C ALA A 177 -7.33 -6.57 12.47
N THR A 178 -6.85 -6.07 13.60
CA THR A 178 -6.17 -4.78 13.71
C THR A 178 -5.16 -4.79 14.88
N VAL A 179 -4.27 -3.80 14.92
CA VAL A 179 -3.37 -3.59 16.05
C VAL A 179 -3.79 -2.35 16.80
N TYR A 180 -3.91 -2.47 18.12
CA TYR A 180 -4.19 -1.35 19.01
C TYR A 180 -3.58 -1.62 20.39
N SER A 181 -2.93 -0.59 20.97
CA SER A 181 -2.28 -0.66 22.27
C SER A 181 -1.34 -1.87 22.40
N ASP A 182 -0.46 -2.06 21.40
CA ASP A 182 0.54 -3.14 21.36
C ASP A 182 -0.03 -4.57 21.38
N LYS A 183 -1.33 -4.72 21.10
CA LYS A 183 -1.99 -6.00 20.95
C LYS A 183 -2.55 -6.18 19.54
N LEU A 184 -2.52 -7.42 19.05
CA LEU A 184 -3.32 -7.87 17.91
C LEU A 184 -4.73 -8.17 18.40
N TRP A 185 -5.72 -7.54 17.78
CA TRP A 185 -7.14 -7.77 17.99
C TRP A 185 -7.72 -8.53 16.80
N ILE A 186 -8.55 -9.53 17.06
CA ILE A 186 -9.32 -10.24 16.03
C ILE A 186 -10.80 -10.28 16.41
N PHE A 187 -11.68 -10.16 15.42
CA PHE A 187 -13.12 -10.22 15.63
C PHE A 187 -13.80 -11.12 14.60
N ALA A 188 -14.79 -11.89 15.06
CA ALA A 188 -15.68 -12.71 14.24
C ALA A 188 -14.91 -13.74 13.37
N GLY A 189 -15.45 -14.04 12.19
CA GLY A 189 -14.91 -15.01 11.24
C GLY A 189 -15.79 -16.25 11.08
N TYR A 190 -15.25 -17.27 10.43
CA TYR A 190 -15.90 -18.55 10.19
C TYR A 190 -14.99 -19.69 10.62
N ASP A 191 -15.48 -20.55 11.52
CA ASP A 191 -14.71 -21.67 12.08
C ASP A 191 -14.81 -22.97 11.24
N GLY A 192 -15.64 -22.97 10.19
CA GLY A 192 -15.94 -24.16 9.38
C GLY A 192 -17.34 -24.71 9.63
N ASN A 193 -18.04 -24.20 10.64
CA ASN A 193 -19.41 -24.57 10.99
C ASN A 193 -20.30 -23.31 11.10
N ALA A 194 -19.90 -22.32 11.89
CA ALA A 194 -20.68 -21.13 12.19
C ALA A 194 -19.90 -19.83 11.95
N ARG A 195 -20.65 -18.74 11.70
CA ARG A 195 -20.09 -17.39 11.76
C ARG A 195 -19.96 -17.01 13.24
N LEU A 196 -18.81 -16.48 13.60
CA LEU A 196 -18.46 -16.12 14.96
C LEU A 196 -18.74 -14.63 15.21
N ASN A 197 -18.87 -14.25 16.47
CA ASN A 197 -19.06 -12.88 16.93
C ASN A 197 -18.20 -12.55 18.18
N ASP A 198 -17.18 -13.36 18.44
CA ASP A 198 -16.24 -13.22 19.54
C ASP A 198 -15.10 -12.26 19.20
N MET A 199 -14.50 -11.67 20.24
CA MET A 199 -13.34 -10.78 20.17
C MET A 199 -12.20 -11.40 20.96
N TRP A 200 -11.00 -11.36 20.40
CA TRP A 200 -9.79 -11.86 21.05
C TRP A 200 -8.64 -10.88 20.88
N THR A 201 -7.77 -10.87 21.88
CA THR A 201 -6.54 -10.07 21.83
C THR A 201 -5.31 -10.86 22.28
N ILE A 202 -4.15 -10.53 21.73
CA ILE A 202 -2.83 -11.04 22.15
C ILE A 202 -1.78 -9.93 22.08
N GLY A 203 -0.92 -9.81 23.10
CA GLY A 203 0.19 -8.85 23.10
C GLY A 203 1.23 -9.15 22.01
N LEU A 204 1.93 -8.12 21.53
CA LEU A 204 2.94 -8.27 20.46
C LEU A 204 4.37 -7.87 20.89
N GLN A 205 4.57 -7.46 22.15
CA GLN A 205 5.88 -6.99 22.65
C GLN A 205 6.82 -8.14 23.04
N ASP A 206 6.33 -9.19 23.72
CA ASP A 206 7.17 -10.27 24.25
C ASP A 206 6.62 -11.67 23.94
N ARG A 207 7.38 -12.42 23.13
CA ARG A 207 7.03 -13.79 22.71
C ARG A 207 6.90 -14.79 23.87
N GLU A 208 7.51 -14.52 25.03
CA GLU A 208 7.56 -15.45 26.16
C GLU A 208 6.40 -15.28 27.16
N LEU A 209 5.63 -14.19 27.08
CA LEU A 209 4.55 -13.87 28.02
C LEU A 209 3.16 -13.80 27.38
N THR A 210 3.06 -14.07 26.07
CA THR A 210 1.83 -13.85 25.32
C THR A 210 0.86 -15.03 25.40
N CYS A 211 -0.26 -14.81 26.11
CA CYS A 211 -1.47 -15.64 26.06
C CYS A 211 -2.62 -14.84 25.41
N TRP A 212 -3.65 -15.54 24.90
CA TRP A 212 -4.85 -14.87 24.41
C TRP A 212 -5.82 -14.56 25.56
N GLU A 213 -6.43 -13.39 25.50
CA GLU A 213 -7.50 -12.96 26.40
C GLU A 213 -8.80 -12.84 25.58
N GLU A 214 -9.91 -13.42 26.08
CA GLU A 214 -11.25 -13.21 25.53
C GLU A 214 -11.88 -12.01 26.25
N ASP A 215 -12.29 -10.99 25.51
CA ASP A 215 -13.02 -9.86 26.10
C ASP A 215 -14.50 -10.21 26.26
N SER A 216 -14.90 -10.47 27.51
CA SER A 216 -16.26 -10.86 27.90
C SER A 216 -17.31 -9.74 27.77
N VAL A 217 -16.94 -8.55 27.31
CA VAL A 217 -17.87 -7.41 27.16
C VAL A 217 -18.72 -7.51 25.88
N ALA A 218 -18.29 -8.31 24.88
CA ALA A 218 -19.00 -8.44 23.60
C ALA A 218 -20.23 -9.39 23.65
N SER A 219 -20.43 -10.16 24.72
CA SER A 219 -21.54 -11.10 24.87
C SER A 219 -22.79 -10.50 25.55
N GLY A 220 -22.78 -9.20 25.87
CA GLY A 220 -23.78 -8.53 26.70
C GLY A 220 -24.89 -7.73 25.97
N LEU A 221 -25.18 -7.98 24.69
CA LEU A 221 -26.31 -7.35 23.99
C LEU A 221 -27.38 -8.38 23.61
N GLY A 222 -27.92 -9.06 24.64
CA GLY A 222 -29.28 -9.60 24.60
C GLY A 222 -30.23 -8.52 25.11
N GLY A 223 -30.91 -7.82 24.19
CA GLY A 223 -31.95 -6.85 24.56
C GLY A 223 -33.18 -7.50 25.18
N PRO A 224 -34.03 -6.74 25.91
CA PRO A 224 -35.26 -7.25 26.49
C PRO A 224 -36.35 -7.35 25.41
N GLY A 225 -37.03 -8.49 25.36
CA GLY A 225 -38.18 -8.77 24.48
C GLY A 225 -38.54 -10.24 24.48
#